data_AF-A0AAW5RQ76-F1
#
_entry.id   AF-A0AAW5RQ76-F1
#
_cell.length_a   1.000
_cell.length_b   1.000
_cell.length_c   1.000
_cell.angle_alpha   90.00
_cell.angle_beta   90.00
_cell.angle_gamma   90.00
#
_symmetry.space_group_name_H-M   'P 1'
#
loop_
_entity.id
_entity.type
_entity.pdbx_description
1 polymer ?
#
loop_
_entity_poly.entity_id
_entity_poly.type
_entity_poly.pdbx_seq_one_letter_code
_entity_poly.pdbx_strand_id
1 'polypeptide(L)' 'VYPVGTLVQLSNQRLAVVMQRNEQQPLKPLVKVIYHATQRHYLEVQWLDLARNGGQESIESTVDPKEFGINLANFV' A
#
# COMPACT_ATOMS: atom_id res chain seq x y z
N VAL A 1 -3.79 -9.39 9.87
CA VAL A 1 -4.17 -9.68 8.47
C VAL A 1 -4.72 -8.41 7.86
N TYR A 2 -4.22 -7.96 6.71
CA TYR A 2 -4.62 -6.67 6.11
C TYR A 2 -5.83 -6.81 5.16
N PRO A 3 -6.93 -6.06 5.36
CA PRO A 3 -8.05 -6.06 4.44
C PRO A 3 -7.75 -5.47 3.07
N VAL A 4 -8.43 -5.97 2.03
CA VAL A 4 -8.49 -5.28 0.74
C VAL A 4 -9.13 -3.91 0.94
N GLY A 5 -8.62 -2.89 0.24
CA GLY A 5 -9.03 -1.51 0.39
C GLY A 5 -8.46 -0.81 1.62
N THR A 6 -7.46 -1.40 2.29
CA THR A 6 -6.74 -0.71 3.39
C THR A 6 -5.58 0.07 2.80
N LEU A 7 -5.40 1.32 3.25
CA LEU A 7 -4.20 2.10 2.95
C LEU A 7 -3.09 1.72 3.94
N VAL A 8 -1.93 1.36 3.39
CA VAL A 8 -0.75 0.94 4.15
C VAL A 8 0.44 1.81 3.75
N GLN A 9 1.28 2.11 4.74
CA GLN A 9 2.57 2.73 4.52
C GLN A 9 3.64 1.65 4.35
N LEU A 10 4.44 1.81 3.30
CA LEU A 10 5.60 0.99 2.99
C LEU A 10 6.86 1.55 3.64
N SER A 11 7.86 0.71 3.84
CA SER A 11 9.18 1.04 4.43
C SER A 11 9.97 2.16 3.75
N ASN A 12 9.57 2.54 2.54
CA ASN A 12 10.13 3.64 1.77
C ASN A 12 9.26 4.92 1.82
N GLN A 13 8.36 5.02 2.79
CA GLN A 13 7.45 6.16 2.98
C GLN A 13 6.49 6.38 1.80
N ARG A 14 6.22 5.34 1.01
CA ARG A 14 5.15 5.32 0.01
C ARG A 14 3.87 4.75 0.61
N LEU A 15 2.73 5.27 0.18
CA LEU A 15 1.41 4.75 0.55
C LEU A 15 0.88 3.88 -0.58
N ALA A 16 0.37 2.73 -0.21
CA ALA A 16 -0.20 1.76 -1.12
C ALA A 16 -1.55 1.24 -0.61
N VAL A 17 -2.42 0.87 -1.54
CA VAL A 17 -3.72 0.26 -1.24
C VAL A 17 -3.58 -1.25 -1.35
N VAL A 18 -4.05 -1.99 -0.35
CA VAL A 18 -4.12 -3.45 -0.43
C VAL A 18 -5.16 -3.84 -1.47
N MET A 19 -4.73 -4.46 -2.57
CA MET A 19 -5.63 -4.89 -3.65
C MET A 19 -6.02 -6.34 -3.52
N GLN A 20 -5.08 -7.20 -3.10
CA GLN A 20 -5.34 -8.63 -2.93
C GLN A 20 -4.64 -9.16 -1.70
N ARG A 21 -5.39 -9.91 -0.87
CA ARG A 21 -4.80 -10.66 0.24
C ARG A 21 -3.99 -11.83 -0.29
N ASN A 22 -2.93 -12.17 0.43
CA ASN A 22 -2.18 -13.39 0.20
C ASN A 22 -2.47 -14.35 1.35
N GLU A 23 -3.16 -15.46 1.07
CA GLU A 23 -3.57 -16.44 2.09
C GLU A 23 -2.37 -17.23 2.65
N GLN A 24 -1.35 -17.45 1.83
CA GLN A 24 -0.12 -18.14 2.25
C GLN A 24 0.78 -17.21 3.07
N GLN A 25 0.82 -15.92 2.74
CA GLN A 25 1.65 -14.92 3.41
C GLN A 25 0.85 -13.65 3.72
N PRO A 26 0.07 -13.61 4.81
CA PRO A 26 -0.81 -12.47 5.13
C PRO A 26 -0.10 -11.12 5.33
N LEU A 27 1.21 -11.14 5.55
CA LEU A 27 2.07 -9.95 5.67
C LEU A 27 2.58 -9.43 4.31
N LYS A 28 2.39 -10.21 3.24
CA LYS A 28 2.86 -9.92 1.88
C LYS A 28 1.71 -9.92 0.87
N PRO A 29 0.70 -9.04 1.03
CA PRO A 29 -0.36 -8.87 0.04
C PRO A 29 0.15 -8.20 -1.25
N LEU A 30 -0.67 -8.27 -2.30
CA LEU A 30 -0.51 -7.44 -3.50
C LEU A 30 -1.06 -6.05 -3.20
N VAL A 31 -0.23 -5.03 -3.38
CA VAL A 31 -0.59 -3.64 -3.09
C VAL A 31 -0.44 -2.77 -4.34
N LYS A 32 -1.14 -1.64 -4.37
CA LYS A 32 -1.11 -0.65 -5.44
C LYS A 32 -0.58 0.66 -4.87
N VAL A 33 0.63 1.02 -5.23
CA VAL A 33 1.32 2.23 -4.77
C VAL A 33 0.74 3.42 -5.50
N ILE A 34 0.32 4.45 -4.75
CA ILE A 34 -0.40 5.60 -5.31
C ILE A 34 0.10 6.96 -4.81
N TYR A 35 0.87 7.02 -3.73
CA TYR A 35 1.20 8.29 -3.09
C TYR A 35 2.53 8.22 -2.32
N HIS A 36 3.22 9.35 -2.19
CA HIS A 36 4.43 9.47 -1.37
C HIS A 36 4.14 10.28 -0.11
N ALA A 37 4.22 9.66 1.08
CA ALA A 37 3.86 10.30 2.35
C ALA A 37 4.77 11.51 2.68
N THR A 38 6.08 11.36 2.47
CA THR A 38 7.08 12.42 2.74
C THR A 38 6.98 13.60 1.81
N GLN A 39 6.89 13.33 0.50
CA GLN A 39 6.84 14.38 -0.53
C GLN A 39 5.41 14.88 -0.78
N ARG A 40 4.40 14.28 -0.13
CA ARG A 40 2.98 14.65 -0.17
C ARG A 40 2.42 14.86 -1.58
N HIS A 41 2.71 13.94 -2.51
CA HIS A 41 2.16 13.97 -3.86
C HIS A 41 1.78 12.56 -4.34
N TYR A 42 0.90 12.51 -5.35
CA TYR A 42 0.50 11.28 -6.01
C TYR A 42 1.64 10.75 -6.88
N LEU A 43 1.91 9.45 -6.73
CA LEU A 43 2.86 8.74 -7.56
C LEU A 43 2.14 8.15 -8.77
N GLU A 44 2.93 7.72 -9.76
CA GLU A 44 2.42 6.85 -10.79
C GLU A 44 1.86 5.58 -10.15
N VAL A 45 0.67 5.19 -10.58
CA VAL A 45 -0.04 4.04 -10.03
C VAL A 45 0.70 2.76 -10.44
N GLN A 46 1.31 2.09 -9.47
CA GLN A 46 2.13 0.90 -9.71
C GLN A 46 1.69 -0.27 -8.84
N TRP A 47 1.61 -1.45 -9.45
CA TRP A 47 1.33 -2.69 -8.74
C TRP A 47 2.62 -3.24 -8.13
N LEU A 48 2.58 -3.54 -6.84
CA LEU A 48 3.71 -4.08 -6.09
C LEU A 48 3.28 -5.35 -5.36
N ASP A 49 3.92 -6.45 -5.73
CA ASP A 49 3.78 -7.73 -5.04
C ASP A 49 4.83 -7.86 -3.95
N LEU A 50 4.43 -7.67 -2.69
CA LEU A 50 5.32 -7.77 -1.54
C LEU A 50 5.88 -9.19 -1.34
N ALA A 51 5.24 -10.22 -1.89
CA ALA A 51 5.73 -11.60 -1.84
C ALA A 51 6.92 -11.81 -2.78
N ARG A 52 6.91 -11.13 -3.93
CA ARG A 52 7.92 -11.27 -5.00
C ARG A 52 9.02 -10.21 -4.96
N ASN A 53 8.86 -9.16 -4.16
CA ASN A 53 9.81 -8.06 -4.05
C ASN A 53 11.11 -8.38 -3.26
N GLY A 54 11.42 -9.65 -3.00
CA GLY A 54 12.67 -10.02 -2.31
C GLY A 54 12.89 -9.43 -0.91
N GLY A 55 11.86 -8.83 -0.29
CA GLY A 55 11.98 -8.13 1.00
C GLY A 55 12.49 -6.69 0.92
N GLN A 56 12.56 -6.07 -0.26
CA GLN A 56 12.98 -4.67 -0.40
C GLN A 56 11.97 -3.70 0.25
N GLU A 57 10.68 -4.00 0.12
CA GLU A 57 9.60 -3.20 0.69
C GLU A 57 8.70 -4.08 1.55
N SER A 58 8.29 -3.52 2.69
CA SER A 58 7.38 -4.14 3.64
C SER A 58 6.37 -3.13 4.13
N ILE A 59 5.23 -3.61 4.62
CA ILE A 59 4.23 -2.78 5.29
C ILE A 59 4.76 -2.42 6.68
N GLU A 60 4.96 -1.13 6.94
CA GLU A 60 5.33 -0.62 8.26
C GLU A 60 4.11 -0.40 9.15
N SER A 61 3.06 0.20 8.59
CA SER A 61 1.87 0.58 9.34
C SER A 61 0.65 0.73 8.43
N THR A 62 -0.54 0.66 9.02
CA THR A 62 -1.79 1.09 8.38
C THR A 62 -1.98 2.58 8.57
N VAL A 63 -2.44 3.26 7.53
CA VAL A 63 -2.64 4.71 7.53
C VAL A 63 -4.10 5.02 7.24
N ASP A 64 -4.69 6.01 7.90
CA ASP A 64 -6.04 6.42 7.54
C ASP A 64 -5.97 7.31 6.28
N PRO A 65 -6.67 6.95 5.19
CA PRO A 65 -6.66 7.73 3.96
C PRO A 65 -7.14 9.18 4.15
N LYS A 66 -7.94 9.47 5.19
CA LYS A 66 -8.40 10.83 5.51
C LYS A 66 -7.26 11.74 5.95
N GLU A 67 -6.21 11.20 6.58
CA GLU A 67 -5.04 11.99 7.00
C GLU A 67 -4.31 12.63 5.82
N PHE A 68 -4.39 12.00 4.64
CA PHE A 68 -3.75 12.45 3.41
C PHE A 68 -4.74 13.00 2.39
N GLY A 69 -6.04 13.07 2.72
CA GLY A 69 -7.09 13.48 1.77
C GLY A 69 -7.22 12.54 0.56
N ILE A 70 -6.84 11.28 0.71
CA ILE A 70 -6.88 10.27 -0.36
C ILE A 70 -8.26 9.63 -0.38
N ASN A 71 -8.91 9.61 -1.54
CA ASN A 71 -10.14 8.85 -1.72
C ASN A 71 -9.83 7.48 -2.33
N LEU A 72 -9.85 6.43 -1.51
CA LEU A 72 -9.57 5.05 -1.94
C LEU A 72 -10.57 4.53 -2.98
N ALA A 73 -11.79 5.08 -3.05
CA ALA A 73 -12.80 4.65 -4.01
C ALA A 73 -12.38 4.84 -5.47
N ASN A 74 -11.42 5.73 -5.73
CA ASN A 74 -10.88 5.96 -7.07
C ASN A 74 -9.79 4.95 -7.47
N PHE A 75 -9.34 4.11 -6.53
CA PHE A 75 -8.16 3.25 -6.72
C PHE A 75 -8.45 1.76 -6.56
N VAL A 76 -9.60 1.38 -5.97
CA VAL A 76 -10.09 0.01 -5.80
C VAL A 76 -10.91 -0.49 -6.98
#